data_AF-A0A966NKT9-F1
#
_entry.id   AF-A0A966NKT9-F1
#
_cell.length_a   1.000
_cell.length_b   1.000
_cell.length_c   1.000
_cell.angle_alpha   90.00
_cell.angle_beta   90.00
_cell.angle_gamma   90.00
#
_symmetry.space_group_name_H-M   'P 1'
#
loop_
_entity.id
_entity.type
_entity.pdbx_description
1 polymer ?
#
loop_
_entity_poly.entity_id
_entity_poly.type
_entity_poly.pdbx_seq_one_letter_code
_entity_poly.pdbx_strand_id
1 'polypeptide(L)'
;MTGMESLLVFPDPAPPELAQALDLAGHRWKSVADESAANTLEPEGGWSGAIVCANDEPERAFALCRALRKRDIPIEPLLLLVSGAQLDDLELRDDLYDDFCLAPFHPRELEARLRHLLWRVGRGTRPDLVEYGDLVLNLETYQAAIGGAPLDLTYMEYELLKFLSSNPGKVFTR
;
A
#
# COMPACT_ATOMS: atom_id res chain seq x y z
N MET A 1 19.83 -4.32 4.57
CA MET A 1 18.81 -4.87 5.49
C MET A 1 17.59 -3.99 5.34
N THR A 2 16.63 -4.44 4.53
CA THR A 2 15.44 -3.65 4.18
C THR A 2 14.57 -3.53 5.43
N GLY A 3 14.44 -2.32 5.97
CA GLY A 3 13.54 -2.06 7.09
C GLY A 3 12.15 -2.56 6.73
N MET A 4 11.55 -3.36 7.62
CA MET A 4 10.20 -3.88 7.42
C MET A 4 9.20 -2.73 7.44
N GLU A 5 8.71 -2.38 6.26
CA GLU A 5 7.70 -1.35 6.03
C GLU A 5 6.42 -1.68 6.81
N SER A 6 5.96 -0.74 7.64
CA SER A 6 4.75 -0.91 8.47
C SER A 6 3.79 0.25 8.24
N LEU A 7 2.49 -0.05 8.24
CA LEU A 7 1.40 0.93 8.15
C LEU A 7 1.02 1.46 9.54
N LEU A 8 0.76 2.77 9.60
CA LEU A 8 0.13 3.38 10.76
C LEU A 8 -1.38 3.18 10.65
N VAL A 9 -2.04 2.80 11.75
CA VAL A 9 -3.50 2.67 11.82
C VAL A 9 -4.04 3.55 12.95
N PHE A 10 -5.09 4.29 12.71
CA PHE A 10 -5.81 5.06 13.74
C PHE A 10 -7.29 4.66 13.73
N PRO A 11 -7.95 4.52 14.90
CA PRO A 11 -7.44 4.74 16.27
C PRO A 11 -6.71 3.52 16.87
N ASP A 12 -6.27 3.67 18.13
CA ASP A 12 -5.81 2.58 19.00
C ASP A 12 -6.82 2.34 20.14
N PRO A 13 -7.42 1.14 20.25
CA PRO A 13 -7.24 -0.02 19.39
C PRO A 13 -7.83 0.17 17.98
N ALA A 14 -7.24 -0.50 16.98
CA ALA A 14 -7.77 -0.49 15.62
C ALA A 14 -9.15 -1.20 15.54
N PRO A 15 -10.05 -0.77 14.65
CA PRO A 15 -11.30 -1.47 14.40
C PRO A 15 -11.05 -2.95 14.04
N PRO A 16 -11.78 -3.92 14.65
CA PRO A 16 -11.49 -5.35 14.44
C PRO A 16 -11.55 -5.81 12.99
N GLU A 17 -12.49 -5.27 12.21
CA GLU A 17 -12.65 -5.59 10.78
C GLU A 17 -11.45 -5.12 9.95
N LEU A 18 -10.89 -3.95 10.29
CA LEU A 18 -9.68 -3.43 9.65
C LEU A 18 -8.45 -4.25 10.04
N ALA A 19 -8.27 -4.53 11.34
CA ALA A 19 -7.18 -5.36 11.83
C ALA A 19 -7.17 -6.73 11.13
N GLN A 20 -8.33 -7.39 11.08
CA GLN A 20 -8.47 -8.68 10.40
C GLN A 20 -8.17 -8.60 8.90
N ALA A 21 -8.66 -7.57 8.21
CA ALA A 21 -8.40 -7.41 6.78
C ALA A 21 -6.91 -7.19 6.48
N LEU A 22 -6.21 -6.39 7.30
CA LEU A 22 -4.77 -6.16 7.17
C LEU A 22 -3.95 -7.42 7.44
N ASP A 23 -4.31 -8.17 8.48
CA ASP A 23 -3.63 -9.42 8.83
C ASP A 23 -3.79 -10.47 7.72
N LEU A 24 -5.00 -10.61 7.16
CA LEU A 24 -5.26 -11.52 6.04
C LEU A 24 -4.54 -11.11 4.76
N ALA A 25 -4.40 -9.80 4.52
CA ALA A 25 -3.64 -9.25 3.40
C ALA A 25 -2.10 -9.32 3.62
N GLY A 26 -1.65 -9.71 4.82
CA GLY A 26 -0.23 -9.83 5.14
C GLY A 26 0.49 -8.50 5.37
N HIS A 27 -0.27 -7.41 5.60
CA HIS A 27 0.33 -6.11 5.92
C HIS A 27 0.87 -6.10 7.36
N ARG A 28 2.04 -5.51 7.54
CA ARG A 28 2.55 -5.11 8.87
C ARG A 28 1.91 -3.79 9.25
N TRP A 29 1.36 -3.69 10.45
CA TRP A 29 0.73 -2.46 10.90
C TRP A 29 0.88 -2.28 12.42
N LYS A 30 0.68 -1.06 12.89
CA LYS A 30 0.56 -0.73 14.32
C LYS A 30 -0.51 0.35 14.49
N SER A 31 -1.34 0.22 15.51
CA SER A 31 -2.31 1.24 15.90
C SER A 31 -1.66 2.37 16.69
N VAL A 32 -2.19 3.59 16.55
CA VAL A 32 -1.78 4.79 17.28
C VAL A 32 -3.02 5.57 17.75
N ALA A 33 -2.93 6.18 18.94
CA ALA A 33 -4.02 6.98 19.51
C ALA A 33 -3.96 8.47 19.13
N ASP A 34 -2.77 8.96 18.76
CA ASP A 34 -2.47 10.36 18.47
C ASP A 34 -1.12 10.52 17.74
N GLU A 35 -0.75 11.77 17.45
CA GLU A 35 0.53 12.15 16.81
C GLU A 35 1.75 11.76 17.66
N SER A 36 1.66 11.85 18.99
CA SER A 36 2.77 11.51 19.88
C SER A 36 3.08 10.01 19.81
N ALA A 37 2.04 9.17 19.79
CA ALA A 37 2.15 7.73 19.58
C ALA A 37 2.70 7.41 18.18
N ALA A 38 2.26 8.13 17.14
CA ALA A 38 2.79 7.99 15.79
C ALA A 38 4.30 8.22 15.69
N ASN A 39 4.83 9.19 16.45
CA ASN A 39 6.27 9.48 16.52
C ASN A 39 7.02 8.44 17.36
N THR A 40 6.44 8.03 18.50
CA THR A 40 7.10 7.10 19.43
C THR A 40 7.19 5.68 18.88
N LEU A 41 6.17 5.24 18.13
CA LEU A 41 6.07 3.87 17.60
C LEU A 41 6.64 3.72 16.18
N GLU A 42 7.20 4.80 15.62
CA GLU A 42 7.73 4.86 14.27
C GLU A 42 8.81 3.79 14.04
N PRO A 43 8.70 2.97 12.97
CA PRO A 43 9.74 2.02 12.61
C PRO A 43 11.05 2.71 12.21
N GLU A 44 12.19 2.01 12.31
CA GLU A 44 13.49 2.52 11.84
C GLU A 44 13.48 2.97 10.36
N GLY A 45 12.64 2.33 9.53
CA GLY A 45 12.46 2.67 8.11
C GLY A 45 11.40 3.74 7.84
N GLY A 46 10.77 4.30 8.89
CA GLY A 46 9.59 5.15 8.79
C GLY A 46 8.30 4.37 8.52
N TRP A 47 7.18 5.08 8.50
CA TRP A 47 5.89 4.53 8.10
C TRP A 47 5.80 4.40 6.58
N SER A 48 5.17 3.33 6.10
CA SER A 48 4.94 3.13 4.66
C SER A 48 3.72 3.88 4.13
N GLY A 49 2.88 4.37 5.03
CA GLY A 49 1.62 5.05 4.80
C GLY A 49 0.77 4.95 6.07
N ALA A 50 -0.43 5.52 6.04
CA ALA A 50 -1.39 5.35 7.13
C ALA A 50 -2.81 5.05 6.66
N ILE A 51 -3.56 4.42 7.55
CA ILE A 51 -5.01 4.20 7.44
C ILE A 51 -5.66 4.87 8.64
N VAL A 52 -6.51 5.87 8.37
CA VAL A 52 -7.12 6.67 9.43
C VAL A 52 -8.64 6.47 9.39
N CYS A 53 -9.21 5.93 10.47
CA CYS A 53 -10.65 5.72 10.59
C CYS A 53 -11.34 6.97 11.16
N ALA A 54 -12.23 7.58 10.38
CA ALA A 54 -12.98 8.77 10.76
C ALA A 54 -14.42 8.47 11.21
N ASN A 55 -14.85 7.20 11.20
CA ASN A 55 -16.24 6.82 11.47
C ASN A 55 -16.77 7.32 12.82
N ASP A 56 -16.00 7.13 13.89
CA ASP A 56 -16.43 7.45 15.26
C ASP A 56 -16.04 8.87 15.68
N GLU A 57 -14.80 9.27 15.37
CA GLU A 57 -14.22 10.54 15.81
C GLU A 57 -13.60 11.32 14.62
N PRO A 58 -14.43 11.85 13.69
CA PRO A 58 -13.95 12.46 12.45
C PRO A 58 -13.00 13.62 12.67
N GLU A 59 -13.32 14.53 13.61
CA GLU A 59 -12.45 15.68 13.84
C GLU A 59 -11.07 15.28 14.39
N ARG A 60 -10.97 14.19 15.16
CA ARG A 60 -9.67 13.65 15.59
C ARG A 60 -8.92 12.99 14.43
N ALA A 61 -9.63 12.22 13.60
CA ALA A 61 -9.06 11.62 12.39
C ALA A 61 -8.47 12.68 11.47
N PHE A 62 -9.24 13.73 11.16
CA PHE A 62 -8.77 14.83 10.30
C PHE A 62 -7.64 15.64 10.94
N ALA A 63 -7.68 15.88 12.26
CA ALA A 63 -6.58 16.51 12.96
C ALA A 63 -5.30 15.68 12.89
N LEU A 64 -5.40 14.35 13.03
CA LEU A 64 -4.27 13.45 12.88
C LEU A 64 -3.73 13.47 11.45
N CYS A 65 -4.57 13.31 10.41
CA CYS A 65 -4.14 13.41 9.01
C CYS A 65 -3.34 14.69 8.75
N ARG A 66 -3.84 15.83 9.23
CA ARG A 66 -3.15 17.12 9.11
C ARG A 66 -1.79 17.13 9.83
N ALA A 67 -1.73 16.56 11.03
CA ALA A 67 -0.48 16.46 11.77
C ALA A 67 0.53 15.56 11.04
N LEU A 68 0.11 14.39 10.57
CA LEU A 68 0.94 13.43 9.84
C LEU A 68 1.55 14.04 8.56
N ARG A 69 0.80 14.88 7.83
CA ARG A 69 1.31 15.60 6.65
C ARG A 69 2.23 16.79 6.97
N LYS A 70 2.09 17.41 8.13
CA LYS A 70 2.88 18.61 8.53
C LYS A 70 4.22 18.30 9.18
N ARG A 71 4.52 17.03 9.42
CA ARG A 71 5.81 16.57 9.93
C ARG A 71 6.95 16.97 8.99
N ASP A 72 8.18 17.06 9.54
CA ASP A 72 9.40 17.28 8.74
C ASP A 72 9.57 16.22 7.64
N ILE A 73 9.20 14.98 7.98
CA ILE A 73 9.03 13.88 7.03
C ILE A 73 7.54 13.50 7.06
N PRO A 74 6.76 13.95 6.05
CA PRO A 74 5.36 13.61 5.92
C PRO A 74 5.14 12.10 5.83
N ILE A 75 4.07 11.62 6.45
CA ILE A 75 3.63 10.23 6.26
C ILE A 75 2.60 10.22 5.14
N GLU A 76 2.98 9.60 4.02
CA GLU A 76 2.17 9.43 2.82
C GLU A 76 2.46 8.06 2.18
N PRO A 77 1.47 7.41 1.56
CA PRO A 77 0.09 7.86 1.37
C PRO A 77 -0.82 7.65 2.61
N LEU A 78 -1.96 8.35 2.66
CA LEU A 78 -3.01 8.28 3.68
C LEU A 78 -4.34 7.78 3.08
N LEU A 79 -4.80 6.61 3.53
CA LEU A 79 -6.15 6.11 3.26
C LEU A 79 -7.11 6.53 4.37
N LEU A 80 -8.20 7.20 4.03
CA LEU A 80 -9.25 7.54 5.00
C LEU A 80 -10.38 6.51 4.97
N LEU A 81 -10.80 5.99 6.13
CA LEU A 81 -12.04 5.22 6.23
C LEU A 81 -13.16 6.12 6.74
N VAL A 82 -14.26 6.17 6.00
CA VAL A 82 -15.40 7.05 6.30
C VAL A 82 -16.72 6.33 6.12
N SER A 83 -17.77 6.79 6.79
CA SER A 83 -19.14 6.37 6.49
C SER A 83 -19.72 7.16 5.32
N GLY A 84 -20.77 6.63 4.68
CA GLY A 84 -21.47 7.34 3.59
C GLY A 84 -22.05 8.69 4.00
N ALA A 85 -22.34 8.90 5.28
CA ALA A 85 -22.85 10.19 5.80
C ALA A 85 -21.78 11.29 5.86
N GLN A 86 -20.50 10.93 5.72
CA GLN A 86 -19.36 11.84 5.82
C GLN A 86 -18.80 12.24 4.44
N LEU A 87 -19.41 11.78 3.35
CA LEU A 87 -18.94 12.08 2.00
C LEU A 87 -18.95 13.58 1.69
N ASP A 88 -20.01 14.28 2.11
CA ASP A 88 -20.15 15.72 1.90
C ASP A 88 -19.06 16.52 2.68
N ASP A 89 -18.53 15.97 3.78
CA ASP A 89 -17.47 16.61 4.57
C ASP A 89 -16.08 16.50 3.92
N LEU A 90 -15.93 15.66 2.90
CA LEU A 90 -14.64 15.41 2.24
C LEU A 90 -14.23 16.50 1.25
N GLU A 91 -15.18 17.17 0.59
CA GLU A 91 -14.89 18.16 -0.46
C GLU A 91 -13.96 19.29 -0.01
N LEU A 92 -13.96 19.62 1.29
CA LEU A 92 -13.12 20.67 1.88
C LEU A 92 -11.84 20.12 2.53
N ARG A 93 -11.59 18.81 2.42
CA ARG A 93 -10.54 18.07 3.14
C ARG A 93 -9.71 17.17 2.23
N ASP A 94 -9.82 17.32 0.91
CA ASP A 94 -9.08 16.53 -0.09
C ASP A 94 -7.54 16.64 0.04
N ASP A 95 -7.04 17.67 0.72
CA ASP A 95 -5.61 17.81 1.03
C ASP A 95 -5.14 16.90 2.17
N LEU A 96 -6.05 16.27 2.93
CA LEU A 96 -5.73 15.49 4.12
C LEU A 96 -5.54 14.00 3.86
N TYR A 97 -5.92 13.49 2.69
CA TYR A 97 -5.86 12.07 2.35
C TYR A 97 -5.49 11.88 0.87
N ASP A 98 -5.18 10.65 0.45
CA ASP A 98 -4.83 10.32 -0.95
C ASP A 98 -5.89 9.44 -1.62
N ASP A 99 -6.61 8.64 -0.83
CA ASP A 99 -7.83 7.94 -1.23
C ASP A 99 -8.72 7.73 0.02
N PHE A 100 -9.98 7.36 -0.19
CA PHE A 100 -10.88 6.98 0.89
C PHE A 100 -11.59 5.65 0.58
N CYS A 101 -12.05 4.96 1.63
CA CYS A 101 -12.84 3.76 1.51
C CYS A 101 -14.07 3.87 2.44
N LEU A 102 -15.23 3.50 1.91
CA LEU A 102 -16.47 3.51 2.67
C LEU A 102 -16.51 2.36 3.66
N ALA A 103 -16.82 2.67 4.91
CA ALA A 103 -17.13 1.69 5.94
C ALA A 103 -18.66 1.52 6.08
N PRO A 104 -19.16 0.27 6.23
CA PRO A 104 -18.41 -0.99 6.19
C PRO A 104 -17.87 -1.31 4.79
N PHE A 105 -16.63 -1.82 4.71
CA PHE A 105 -15.94 -2.12 3.46
C PHE A 105 -15.89 -3.61 3.16
N HIS A 106 -15.78 -3.97 1.87
CA HIS A 106 -15.41 -5.33 1.49
C HIS A 106 -13.88 -5.50 1.59
N PRO A 107 -13.34 -6.58 2.21
CA PRO A 107 -11.89 -6.74 2.39
C PRO A 107 -11.08 -6.65 1.09
N ARG A 108 -11.60 -7.19 -0.02
CA ARG A 108 -10.97 -7.08 -1.35
C ARG A 108 -10.93 -5.66 -1.90
N GLU A 109 -11.90 -4.80 -1.55
CA GLU A 109 -11.87 -3.40 -1.98
C GLU A 109 -10.77 -2.66 -1.22
N LEU A 110 -10.72 -2.81 0.10
CA LEU A 110 -9.68 -2.24 0.95
C LEU A 110 -8.29 -2.66 0.46
N GLU A 111 -8.08 -3.96 0.22
CA GLU A 111 -6.84 -4.50 -0.31
C GLU A 111 -6.47 -3.89 -1.67
N ALA A 112 -7.42 -3.76 -2.59
CA ALA A 112 -7.17 -3.17 -3.90
C ALA A 112 -6.78 -1.69 -3.81
N ARG A 113 -7.41 -0.92 -2.91
CA ARG A 113 -7.06 0.49 -2.65
C ARG A 113 -5.70 0.61 -2.02
N LEU A 114 -5.41 -0.17 -0.98
CA LEU A 114 -4.09 -0.19 -0.33
C LEU A 114 -2.99 -0.56 -1.32
N ARG A 115 -3.23 -1.56 -2.18
CA ARG A 115 -2.27 -1.94 -3.23
C ARG A 115 -2.00 -0.79 -4.19
N HIS A 116 -3.03 -0.07 -4.64
CA HIS A 116 -2.85 1.08 -5.54
C HIS A 116 -2.19 2.28 -4.84
N LEU A 117 -2.56 2.56 -3.59
CA LEU A 117 -2.02 3.67 -2.81
C LEU A 117 -0.55 3.47 -2.48
N LEU A 118 -0.21 2.32 -1.90
CA LEU A 118 1.15 2.00 -1.47
C LEU A 118 2.09 1.71 -2.64
N TRP A 119 1.57 1.80 -3.86
CA TRP A 119 2.34 1.65 -5.07
C TRP A 119 3.25 2.86 -5.26
N ARG A 120 4.48 2.74 -4.75
CA ARG A 120 5.49 3.81 -4.82
C ARG A 120 6.04 3.96 -6.22
N VAL A 121 5.69 5.05 -6.90
CA VAL A 121 6.43 5.54 -8.07
C VAL A 121 7.81 6.02 -7.61
N GLY A 122 8.82 5.14 -7.69
CA GLY A 122 10.22 5.53 -7.51
C GLY A 122 11.07 4.67 -6.58
N ARG A 123 10.52 3.73 -5.82
CA ARG A 123 11.30 2.73 -5.06
C ARG A 123 10.55 1.40 -4.95
N GLY A 124 10.92 0.45 -5.81
CA GLY A 124 10.51 -0.96 -5.74
C GLY A 124 9.25 -1.26 -6.54
N THR A 125 9.44 -1.93 -7.68
CA THR A 125 8.46 -2.35 -8.70
C THR A 125 7.89 -1.22 -9.56
N ARG A 126 8.52 -1.00 -10.72
CA ARG A 126 7.84 -0.36 -11.85
C ARG A 126 6.59 -1.21 -12.18
N PRO A 127 5.45 -0.61 -12.58
CA PRO A 127 4.35 -1.35 -13.23
C PRO A 127 4.86 -2.32 -14.28
N ASP A 128 5.94 -1.88 -14.92
CA ASP A 128 6.56 -2.52 -16.04
C ASP A 128 7.73 -3.40 -15.64
N LEU A 129 7.94 -3.78 -14.38
CA LEU A 129 8.99 -4.72 -14.00
C LEU A 129 8.44 -5.91 -13.20
N VAL A 130 8.58 -7.12 -13.72
CA VAL A 130 8.34 -8.38 -13.00
C VAL A 130 9.68 -8.95 -12.54
N GLU A 131 9.83 -9.18 -11.24
CA GLU A 131 11.06 -9.72 -10.64
C GLU A 131 10.81 -11.10 -10.02
N TYR A 132 11.65 -12.08 -10.33
CA TYR A 132 11.59 -13.43 -9.77
C TYR A 132 12.99 -14.01 -9.56
N GLY A 133 13.48 -14.02 -8.32
CA GLY A 133 14.88 -14.35 -8.04
C GLY A 133 15.80 -13.35 -8.74
N ASP A 134 16.74 -13.85 -9.54
CA ASP A 134 17.64 -13.00 -10.34
C ASP A 134 17.02 -12.54 -11.67
N LEU A 135 15.82 -13.01 -12.03
CA LEU A 135 15.12 -12.64 -13.25
C LEU A 135 14.40 -11.30 -13.09
N VAL A 136 14.57 -10.42 -14.08
CA VAL A 136 13.89 -9.14 -14.22
C VAL A 136 13.27 -9.05 -15.61
N LEU A 137 11.98 -8.76 -15.71
CA LEU A 137 11.26 -8.56 -16.98
C LEU A 137 10.73 -7.14 -17.07
N ASN A 138 11.11 -6.38 -18.08
CA ASN A 138 10.52 -5.10 -18.41
C ASN A 138 9.30 -5.27 -19.34
N LEU A 139 8.09 -4.98 -18.87
CA LEU A 139 6.82 -5.09 -19.60
C LEU A 139 6.58 -3.97 -20.61
N GLU A 140 7.22 -2.82 -20.42
CA GLU A 140 7.13 -1.67 -21.32
C GLU A 140 8.06 -1.87 -22.52
N THR A 141 9.29 -2.29 -22.25
CA THR A 141 10.32 -2.46 -23.30
C THR A 141 10.39 -3.87 -23.87
N TYR A 142 9.61 -4.82 -23.33
CA TYR A 142 9.68 -6.25 -23.68
C TYR A 142 11.09 -6.84 -23.53
N GLN A 143 11.83 -6.41 -22.51
CA GLN A 143 13.20 -6.85 -22.24
C GLN A 143 13.26 -7.76 -21.02
N ALA A 144 14.22 -8.67 -20.99
CA ALA A 144 14.46 -9.55 -19.85
C ALA A 144 15.95 -9.57 -19.48
N ALA A 145 16.26 -9.78 -18.20
CA ALA A 145 17.62 -9.94 -17.71
C ALA A 145 17.68 -10.96 -16.56
N ILE A 146 18.78 -11.70 -16.44
CA ILE A 146 19.06 -12.57 -15.28
C ILE A 146 20.38 -12.14 -14.66
N GLY A 147 20.38 -11.84 -13.36
CA GLY A 147 21.58 -11.40 -12.64
C GLY A 147 22.20 -10.13 -13.23
N GLY A 148 21.37 -9.29 -13.86
CA GLY A 148 21.79 -8.07 -14.56
C GLY A 148 22.28 -8.28 -16.00
N ALA A 149 22.39 -9.51 -16.51
CA ALA A 149 22.74 -9.78 -17.90
C ALA A 149 21.49 -9.85 -18.78
N PRO A 150 21.40 -9.07 -19.88
CA PRO A 150 20.24 -9.07 -20.76
C PRO A 150 20.10 -10.42 -21.49
N LEU A 151 18.86 -10.87 -21.65
CA LEU A 151 18.49 -12.03 -22.45
C LEU A 151 18.01 -11.59 -23.82
N ASP A 152 18.52 -12.24 -24.87
CA ASP A 152 18.01 -12.09 -26.24
C ASP A 152 16.90 -13.11 -26.45
N LEU A 153 15.65 -12.65 -26.36
CA LEU A 153 14.45 -13.47 -26.47
C LEU A 153 13.61 -13.02 -27.66
N THR A 154 13.02 -13.98 -28.37
CA THR A 154 11.92 -13.67 -29.28
C THR A 154 10.69 -13.21 -28.49
N TYR A 155 9.77 -12.52 -29.17
CA TYR A 155 8.51 -12.07 -28.56
C TYR A 155 7.74 -13.20 -27.86
N MET A 156 7.68 -14.39 -28.47
CA MET A 156 6.97 -15.52 -27.90
C MET A 156 7.66 -16.13 -26.69
N GLU A 157 9.00 -16.17 -26.67
CA GLU A 157 9.76 -16.62 -25.52
C GLU A 157 9.60 -15.66 -24.34
N TYR A 158 9.60 -14.35 -24.62
CA TYR A 158 9.32 -13.33 -23.63
C TYR A 158 7.91 -13.47 -23.03
N GLU A 159 6.87 -13.58 -23.86
CA GLU A 159 5.49 -13.70 -23.38
C GLU A 159 5.27 -14.99 -22.58
N LEU A 160 5.90 -16.09 -22.98
CA LEU A 160 5.89 -17.34 -22.20
C LEU A 160 6.58 -17.15 -20.84
N LEU A 161 7.75 -16.52 -20.81
CA LEU A 161 8.50 -16.28 -19.58
C LEU A 161 7.75 -15.34 -18.63
N LYS A 162 7.11 -14.29 -19.16
CA LYS A 162 6.20 -13.41 -18.43
C LYS A 162 4.99 -14.17 -17.87
N PHE A 163 4.37 -15.04 -18.67
CA PHE A 163 3.24 -15.85 -18.23
C PHE A 163 3.60 -16.78 -17.08
N LEU A 164 4.74 -17.47 -17.18
CA LEU A 164 5.23 -18.39 -16.15
C LEU A 164 5.68 -17.67 -14.86
N SER A 165 6.42 -16.57 -15.00
CA SER A 165 6.87 -15.76 -13.85
C SER A 165 5.72 -15.09 -13.10
N SER A 166 4.62 -14.76 -13.81
CA SER A 166 3.39 -14.25 -13.18
C SER A 166 2.54 -15.34 -12.52
N ASN A 167 2.85 -16.62 -12.73
CA ASN A 167 2.11 -17.78 -12.20
C ASN A 167 3.03 -18.82 -11.53
N PRO A 168 3.82 -18.45 -10.51
CA PRO A 168 4.79 -19.34 -9.90
C PRO A 168 4.12 -20.58 -9.26
N GLY A 169 4.77 -21.74 -9.41
CA GLY A 169 4.31 -23.00 -8.80
C GLY A 169 3.14 -23.70 -9.50
N LYS A 170 2.63 -23.16 -10.62
CA LYS A 170 1.60 -23.82 -11.43
C LYS A 170 2.22 -24.58 -12.60
N VAL A 171 1.80 -25.83 -12.79
CA VAL A 171 2.19 -26.65 -13.95
C VAL A 171 1.19 -26.39 -15.08
N PHE A 172 1.72 -26.02 -16.25
CA PHE A 172 0.93 -25.84 -17.47
C PHE A 172 1.21 -26.99 -18.44
N THR A 173 0.15 -27.50 -19.08
CA THR A 173 0.25 -28.52 -20.13
C THR A 173 0.55 -27.87 -21.47
N ARG A 174 1.24 -28.60 -22.34
CA ARG A 174 1.67 -28.14 -23.67
C ARG A 174 0.51 -27.97 -24.65
#